data_AF-A0A2Y9BJJ4-F1
#
_entry.id   AF-A0A2Y9BJJ4-F1
#
_cell.length_a   1.000
_cell.length_b   1.000
_cell.length_c   1.000
_cell.angle_alpha   90.00
_cell.angle_beta   90.00
_cell.angle_gamma   90.00
#
_symmetry.space_group_name_H-M   'P 1'
#
loop_
_entity.id
_entity.type
_entity.pdbx_description
1 polymer ?
#
loop_
_entity_poly.entity_id
_entity_poly.type
_entity_poly.pdbx_seq_one_letter_code
_entity_poly.pdbx_strand_id
1 'polypeptide(L)'
;MKKILTVFVLCSLLFTGCTKNDIAKTHKQSEKDGVIRTYYELKDGSWKCDDSTYQYRLELNGRMPNAAVESKYVVLTDNKNLSFEDVSKSLFSSLLEDHEIMEGSVIVEMN
;
A
#
# COMPACT_ATOMS: atom_id res chain seq x y z
N MET A 1 10.08 41.94 -39.52
CA MET A 1 10.92 40.82 -39.03
C MET A 1 11.10 40.92 -37.52
N LYS A 2 10.39 40.09 -36.75
CA LYS A 2 10.89 39.37 -35.56
C LYS A 2 9.75 38.49 -35.07
N LYS A 3 9.83 37.20 -35.42
CA LYS A 3 8.88 36.15 -35.05
C LYS A 3 9.16 35.79 -33.60
N ILE A 4 8.24 36.09 -32.68
CA ILE A 4 8.34 35.59 -31.31
C ILE A 4 7.69 34.20 -31.32
N LEU A 5 8.55 33.18 -31.21
CA LEU A 5 8.15 31.77 -31.20
C LEU A 5 7.19 31.51 -30.03
N THR A 6 5.99 31.07 -30.38
CA THR A 6 5.11 30.27 -29.54
C THR A 6 5.84 28.97 -29.17
N VAL A 7 6.16 28.78 -27.90
CA VAL A 7 6.60 27.48 -27.37
C VAL A 7 5.41 26.88 -26.64
N PHE A 8 4.59 26.19 -27.43
CA PHE A 8 3.68 25.14 -26.98
C PHE A 8 4.58 23.94 -26.60
N VAL A 9 4.95 23.82 -25.33
CA VAL A 9 5.49 22.55 -24.80
C VAL A 9 4.48 22.05 -23.79
N LEU A 10 3.49 21.37 -24.38
CA LEU A 10 2.87 20.14 -23.93
C LEU A 10 3.54 19.55 -22.68
N CYS A 11 3.11 20.02 -21.52
CA CYS A 11 3.22 19.25 -20.29
C CYS A 11 1.83 18.68 -20.01
N SER A 12 1.37 17.83 -20.94
CA SER A 12 0.38 16.80 -20.61
C SER A 12 1.10 15.78 -19.74
N LEU A 13 1.40 16.17 -18.50
CA LEU A 13 1.55 15.18 -17.44
C LEU A 13 0.19 14.53 -17.35
N LEU A 14 0.15 13.30 -17.85
CA LEU A 14 -0.94 12.39 -17.67
C LEU A 14 -1.15 12.31 -16.15
N PHE A 15 -2.03 13.15 -15.61
CA PHE A 15 -2.91 12.69 -14.57
C PHE A 15 -3.62 11.52 -15.24
N THR A 16 -3.06 10.31 -15.11
CA THR A 16 -3.82 9.09 -15.30
C THR A 16 -4.91 9.19 -14.27
N GLY A 17 -6.01 9.83 -14.68
CA GLY A 17 -7.20 9.98 -13.89
C GLY A 17 -7.52 8.58 -13.42
N CYS A 18 -7.52 8.38 -12.11
CA CYS A 18 -7.95 7.14 -11.52
C CYS A 18 -9.41 6.98 -11.94
N THR A 19 -9.65 6.29 -13.06
CA THR A 19 -10.98 5.96 -13.53
C THR A 19 -11.54 5.05 -12.46
N LYS A 20 -12.49 5.57 -11.67
CA LYS A 20 -13.22 4.79 -10.65
C LYS A 20 -13.81 3.50 -11.23
N ASN A 21 -13.92 3.42 -12.56
CA ASN A 21 -14.31 2.25 -13.33
C ASN A 21 -13.38 1.03 -13.16
N ASP A 22 -12.15 1.19 -12.67
CA ASP A 22 -11.18 0.09 -12.54
C ASP A 22 -11.14 -0.52 -11.14
N ILE A 23 -11.90 0.04 -10.20
CA ILE A 23 -12.01 -0.45 -8.83
C ILE A 23 -13.05 -1.57 -8.78
N ALA A 24 -12.64 -2.75 -8.31
CA ALA A 24 -13.52 -3.88 -8.03
C ALA A 24 -14.13 -3.76 -6.63
N LYS A 25 -13.31 -3.39 -5.64
CA LYS A 25 -13.73 -3.28 -4.24
C LYS A 25 -13.02 -2.12 -3.54
N THR A 26 -13.74 -1.44 -2.65
CA THR A 26 -13.19 -0.39 -1.79
C THR A 26 -13.21 -0.83 -0.33
N HIS A 27 -12.05 -0.77 0.32
CA HIS A 27 -11.89 -0.94 1.75
C HIS A 27 -11.72 0.44 2.38
N LYS A 28 -12.76 0.94 3.04
CA LYS A 28 -12.73 2.28 3.65
C LYS A 28 -12.01 2.24 4.99
N GLN A 29 -11.23 3.28 5.27
CA GLN A 29 -10.64 3.48 6.60
C GLN A 29 -11.72 3.43 7.68
N SER A 30 -11.50 2.58 8.68
CA SER A 30 -12.45 2.28 9.74
C SER A 30 -11.69 1.69 10.93
N GLU A 31 -11.64 2.41 12.05
CA GLU A 31 -11.01 1.91 13.28
C GLU A 31 -11.70 0.64 13.80
N LYS A 32 -13.03 0.57 13.64
CA LYS A 32 -13.83 -0.59 14.07
C LYS A 32 -13.47 -1.87 13.32
N ASP A 33 -13.14 -1.74 12.05
CA ASP A 33 -12.82 -2.89 11.17
C ASP A 33 -11.30 -3.11 11.05
N GLY A 34 -10.50 -2.36 11.81
CA GLY A 34 -9.04 -2.39 11.77
C GLY A 34 -8.42 -1.86 10.48
N VAL A 35 -9.20 -1.19 9.62
CA VAL A 35 -8.71 -0.64 8.35
C VAL A 35 -8.08 0.73 8.61
N ILE A 36 -6.76 0.79 8.63
CA ILE A 36 -6.01 2.01 9.00
C ILE A 36 -5.81 2.97 7.84
N ARG A 37 -5.96 2.52 6.58
CA ARG A 37 -5.94 3.36 5.37
C ARG A 37 -7.00 2.89 4.38
N THR A 38 -7.59 3.82 3.63
CA THR A 38 -8.49 3.43 2.54
C THR A 38 -7.68 2.84 1.39
N TYR A 39 -8.05 1.65 0.93
CA TYR A 39 -7.38 0.97 -0.18
C TYR A 39 -8.38 0.23 -1.07
N TYR A 40 -7.92 -0.21 -2.23
CA TYR A 40 -8.77 -0.71 -3.30
C TYR A 40 -8.26 -2.03 -3.86
N GLU A 41 -9.19 -2.93 -4.14
CA GLU A 41 -8.97 -4.04 -5.06
C GLU A 41 -9.30 -3.56 -6.47
N LEU A 42 -8.38 -3.74 -7.40
CA LEU A 42 -8.57 -3.39 -8.81
C LEU A 42 -9.11 -4.59 -9.58
N LYS A 43 -9.78 -4.33 -10.70
CA LYS A 43 -10.40 -5.38 -11.54
C LYS A 43 -9.41 -6.37 -12.15
N ASP A 44 -8.14 -5.98 -12.27
CA ASP A 44 -7.06 -6.85 -12.73
C ASP A 44 -6.47 -7.74 -11.62
N GLY A 45 -6.97 -7.63 -10.39
CA GLY A 45 -6.53 -8.39 -9.23
C GLY A 45 -5.37 -7.75 -8.45
N SER A 46 -4.84 -6.61 -8.93
CA SER A 46 -3.88 -5.81 -8.19
C SER A 46 -4.57 -4.94 -7.14
N TRP A 47 -3.77 -4.32 -6.27
CA TRP A 47 -4.25 -3.55 -5.13
C TRP A 47 -3.71 -2.14 -5.19
N LYS A 48 -4.50 -1.15 -4.75
CA LYS A 48 -4.09 0.25 -4.74
C LYS A 48 -4.29 0.88 -3.38
N CYS A 49 -3.29 1.60 -2.90
CA CYS A 49 -3.37 2.50 -1.75
C CYS A 49 -2.65 3.79 -2.12
N ASP A 50 -3.29 4.93 -1.86
CA ASP A 50 -2.81 6.24 -2.30
C ASP A 50 -2.52 6.26 -3.82
N ASP A 51 -1.31 6.65 -4.22
CA ASP A 51 -0.87 6.70 -5.63
C ASP A 51 -0.10 5.46 -6.09
N SER A 52 0.03 4.44 -5.22
CA SER A 52 0.80 3.22 -5.50
C SER A 52 -0.11 2.03 -5.77
N THR A 53 0.31 1.19 -6.71
CA THR A 53 -0.30 -0.11 -7.01
C THR A 53 0.65 -1.23 -6.59
N TYR A 54 0.09 -2.33 -6.09
CA TYR A 54 0.78 -3.46 -5.53
C TYR A 54 0.21 -4.76 -6.10
N GLN A 55 1.06 -5.75 -6.33
CA GLN A 55 0.64 -7.04 -6.87
C GLN A 55 -0.07 -7.92 -5.83
N TYR A 56 0.25 -7.76 -4.54
CA TYR A 56 -0.23 -8.66 -3.49
C TYR A 56 -0.90 -7.89 -2.34
N ARG A 57 -1.95 -8.52 -1.80
CA ARG A 57 -2.50 -8.24 -0.47
C ARG A 57 -2.25 -9.46 0.41
N LEU A 58 -1.30 -9.33 1.31
CA LEU A 58 -0.94 -10.40 2.23
C LEU A 58 -1.75 -10.24 3.52
N GLU A 59 -2.46 -11.29 3.92
CA GLU A 59 -3.02 -11.42 5.27
C GLU A 59 -2.05 -12.24 6.11
N LEU A 60 -1.41 -11.57 7.07
CA LEU A 60 -0.35 -12.13 7.89
C LEU A 60 -0.86 -12.24 9.32
N ASN A 61 -1.05 -13.48 9.79
CA ASN A 61 -1.48 -13.77 11.14
C ASN A 61 -0.29 -14.25 11.96
N GLY A 62 -0.21 -13.83 13.22
CA GLY A 62 0.83 -14.27 14.12
C GLY A 62 0.63 -13.73 15.53
N ARG A 63 1.43 -14.23 16.46
CA ARG A 63 1.34 -13.85 17.86
C ARG A 63 2.64 -13.22 18.28
N MET A 64 2.58 -11.95 18.69
CA MET A 64 3.76 -11.30 19.26
C MET A 64 4.22 -12.01 20.54
N PRO A 65 5.53 -12.00 20.85
CA PRO A 65 6.03 -12.55 22.11
C PRO A 65 5.28 -11.99 23.32
N ASN A 66 4.82 -12.88 24.19
CA ASN A 66 4.05 -12.56 25.40
C ASN A 66 2.65 -11.96 25.19
N ALA A 67 2.15 -11.83 23.95
CA ALA A 67 0.78 -11.41 23.71
C ALA A 67 -0.21 -12.50 24.16
N ALA A 68 -1.39 -12.12 24.67
CA ALA A 68 -2.43 -13.09 25.06
C ALA A 68 -3.20 -13.63 23.84
N VAL A 69 -3.29 -12.84 22.78
CA VAL A 69 -4.07 -13.09 21.56
C VAL A 69 -3.18 -12.97 20.33
N GLU A 70 -3.62 -13.56 19.23
CA GLU A 70 -3.01 -13.35 17.92
C GLU A 70 -3.35 -11.96 17.37
N SER A 71 -2.48 -11.45 16.51
CA SER A 71 -2.64 -10.24 15.75
C SER A 71 -2.66 -10.56 14.26
N LYS A 72 -3.28 -9.67 13.48
CA LYS A 72 -3.34 -9.75 12.04
C LYS A 72 -2.87 -8.43 11.42
N TYR A 73 -1.94 -8.55 10.48
CA TYR A 73 -1.56 -7.45 9.59
C TYR A 73 -2.05 -7.74 8.18
N VAL A 74 -2.58 -6.71 7.52
CA VAL A 74 -2.83 -6.76 6.08
C VAL A 74 -1.91 -5.76 5.40
N VAL A 75 -1.10 -6.27 4.47
CA VAL A 75 -0.04 -5.52 3.80
C VAL A 75 -0.25 -5.56 2.30
N LEU A 76 -0.14 -4.40 1.64
CA LEU A 76 -0.01 -4.32 0.19
C LEU A 76 1.47 -4.24 -0.16
N THR A 77 1.92 -5.10 -1.07
CA THR A 77 3.34 -5.25 -1.41
C THR A 77 3.53 -5.91 -2.78
N ASP A 78 4.72 -5.73 -3.36
CA ASP A 78 5.21 -6.54 -4.48
C ASP A 78 6.11 -7.70 -4.01
N ASN A 79 6.45 -7.77 -2.72
CA ASN A 79 7.19 -8.87 -2.11
C ASN A 79 6.25 -9.90 -1.49
N LYS A 80 5.92 -10.96 -2.23
CA LYS A 80 5.04 -12.05 -1.75
C LYS A 80 5.58 -12.85 -0.55
N ASN A 81 6.85 -12.67 -0.19
CA ASN A 81 7.51 -13.48 0.85
C ASN A 81 7.55 -12.78 2.21
N LEU A 82 6.96 -11.58 2.36
CA LEU A 82 6.86 -10.93 3.66
C LEU A 82 6.11 -11.82 4.66
N SER A 83 6.72 -12.02 5.83
CA SER A 83 6.14 -12.76 6.93
C SER A 83 5.54 -11.83 7.99
N PHE A 84 4.73 -12.40 8.89
CA PHE A 84 4.24 -11.68 10.06
C PHE A 84 5.39 -11.11 10.91
N GLU A 85 6.47 -11.86 11.07
CA GLU A 85 7.62 -11.45 11.88
C GLU A 85 8.36 -10.27 11.25
N ASP A 86 8.51 -10.25 9.92
CA ASP A 86 9.13 -9.13 9.20
C ASP A 86 8.34 -7.83 9.45
N VAL A 87 7.01 -7.89 9.30
CA VAL A 87 6.14 -6.74 9.55
C VAL A 87 6.18 -6.32 11.01
N SER A 88 6.11 -7.27 11.95
CA SER A 88 6.20 -6.99 13.39
C SER A 88 7.52 -6.30 13.76
N LYS A 89 8.65 -6.84 13.29
CA LYS A 89 9.96 -6.23 13.53
C LYS A 89 10.09 -4.85 12.89
N SER A 90 9.54 -4.64 11.70
CA SER A 90 9.56 -3.32 11.06
C SER A 90 8.84 -2.23 11.87
N LEU A 91 7.94 -2.60 12.78
CA LEU A 91 7.22 -1.67 13.65
C LEU A 91 7.93 -1.43 14.99
N PHE A 92 8.57 -2.46 15.55
CA PHE A 92 9.02 -2.46 16.94
C PHE A 92 10.53 -2.63 17.13
N SER A 93 11.24 -3.10 16.11
CA SER A 93 12.70 -3.22 16.14
C SER A 93 13.36 -1.84 16.09
N SER A 94 14.61 -1.79 16.52
CA SER A 94 15.48 -0.62 16.40
C SER A 94 16.56 -0.80 15.32
N LEU A 95 16.55 -1.94 14.62
CA LEU A 95 17.49 -2.23 13.54
C LEU A 95 16.96 -1.65 12.23
N LEU A 96 17.81 -0.91 11.51
CA LEU A 96 17.44 -0.32 10.22
C LEU A 96 17.01 -1.40 9.20
N GLU A 97 17.72 -2.52 9.16
CA GLU A 97 17.45 -3.65 8.26
C GLU A 97 16.02 -4.20 8.41
N ASP A 98 15.49 -4.20 9.64
CA ASP A 98 14.13 -4.65 9.92
C ASP A 98 13.07 -3.65 9.40
N HIS A 99 13.41 -2.36 9.25
CA HIS A 99 12.53 -1.37 8.64
C HIS A 99 12.61 -1.41 7.10
N GLU A 100 13.81 -1.60 6.55
CA GLU A 100 14.05 -1.64 5.10
C GLU A 100 13.33 -2.80 4.40
N ILE A 101 13.06 -3.90 5.11
CA ILE A 101 12.30 -5.04 4.55
C ILE A 101 10.89 -4.64 4.06
N MET A 102 10.32 -3.56 4.62
CA MET A 102 9.02 -3.03 4.26
C MET A 102 9.08 -1.93 3.18
N GLU A 103 10.25 -1.63 2.62
CA GLU A 103 10.38 -0.64 1.54
C GLU A 103 9.48 -1.03 0.36
N GLY A 104 8.73 -0.05 -0.16
CA GLY A 104 7.75 -0.29 -1.22
C GLY A 104 6.53 -1.11 -0.79
N SER A 105 6.29 -1.26 0.52
CA SER A 105 5.11 -1.96 1.07
C SER A 105 4.33 -1.05 2.02
N VAL A 106 3.04 -1.32 2.22
CA VAL A 106 2.19 -0.53 3.13
C VAL A 106 1.24 -1.40 3.93
N ILE A 107 1.19 -1.17 5.25
CA ILE A 107 0.19 -1.77 6.13
C ILE A 107 -1.13 -0.99 5.96
N VAL A 108 -2.20 -1.71 5.66
CA VAL A 108 -3.54 -1.16 5.41
C VAL A 108 -4.60 -1.64 6.40
N GLU A 109 -4.40 -2.78 7.05
CA GLU A 109 -5.21 -3.22 8.20
C GLU A 109 -4.35 -3.75 9.36
N MET A 110 -4.83 -3.53 10.58
CA MET A 110 -4.26 -4.05 11.83
C MET A 110 -5.40 -4.46 12.76
N ASN A 111 -5.39 -5.72 13.22
CA ASN A 111 -6.43 -6.30 14.08
C ASN A 111 -5.84 -7.23 15.14
#